data_AF-A0A2V8I844-F1
#
_entry.id   AF-A0A2V8I844-F1
#
_cell.length_a   1.000
_cell.length_b   1.000
_cell.length_c   1.000
_cell.angle_alpha   90.00
_cell.angle_beta   90.00
_cell.angle_gamma   90.00
#
_symmetry.space_group_name_H-M   'P 1'
#
loop_
_entity.id
_entity.type
_entity.pdbx_description
1 polymer ?
#
loop_
_entity_poly.entity_id
_entity_poly.type
_entity_poly.pdbx_seq_one_letter_code
_entity_poly.pdbx_strand_id
1 'polypeptide(L)'
;MLDPQVASKVRNYDESFIERYHTILDVLTGSVVEERMSSSWLVDHDVIEVFKSLNATMKTLSSGIYYESLPETPVRLSLFRRLKSVFDELMKPDPGAARNALKVTEAIEVLDFLTLMALMNSSVRPKSRRYLDSLAENFGVVPPAQSSGIILP
;
A
#
# COMPACT_ATOMS: atom_id res chain seq x y z
N MET A 1 20.53 -3.21 6.85
CA MET A 1 21.08 -1.86 6.62
C MET A 1 20.14 -1.17 5.66
N LEU A 2 19.47 -0.09 6.06
CA LEU A 2 18.60 0.68 5.15
C LEU A 2 19.46 1.29 4.04
N ASP A 3 18.99 1.21 2.81
CA ASP A 3 19.61 1.88 1.66
C ASP A 3 19.78 3.39 1.98
N PRO A 4 20.95 4.01 1.74
CA PRO A 4 21.17 5.43 1.95
C PRO A 4 20.13 6.35 1.29
N GLN A 5 19.57 5.95 0.15
CA GLN A 5 18.48 6.68 -0.52
C GLN A 5 17.15 6.56 0.25
N VAL A 6 16.92 5.44 0.93
CA VAL A 6 15.75 5.23 1.77
C VAL A 6 15.90 6.02 3.07
N ALA A 7 17.09 6.04 3.66
CA ALA A 7 17.39 6.83 4.87
C ALA A 7 17.28 8.36 4.65
N SER A 8 17.59 8.86 3.47
CA SER A 8 17.40 10.28 3.14
C SER A 8 15.93 10.66 2.96
N LYS A 9 15.11 9.78 2.37
CA LYS A 9 13.66 9.98 2.23
C LYS A 9 12.91 9.97 3.56
N VAL A 10 13.34 9.16 4.54
CA VAL A 10 12.71 9.10 5.89
C VAL A 10 12.63 10.49 6.55
N ARG A 11 13.62 11.36 6.32
CA ARG A 11 13.63 12.72 6.88
C ARG A 11 12.54 13.64 6.32
N ASN A 12 11.91 13.28 5.20
CA ASN A 12 10.87 14.07 4.55
C ASN A 12 9.45 13.65 4.96
N TYR A 13 9.30 12.57 5.74
CA TYR A 13 8.01 12.07 6.20
C TYR A 13 7.85 12.30 7.70
N ASP A 14 7.77 13.57 8.08
CA ASP A 14 7.57 14.01 9.45
C ASP A 14 6.08 13.98 9.87
N GLU A 15 5.78 14.44 11.07
CA GLU A 15 4.42 14.52 11.61
C GLU A 15 3.50 15.37 10.71
N SER A 16 4.02 16.43 10.09
CA SER A 16 3.22 17.30 9.20
C SER A 16 2.79 16.58 7.92
N PHE A 17 3.62 15.68 7.39
CA PHE A 17 3.26 14.81 6.26
C PHE A 17 2.12 13.87 6.66
N ILE A 18 2.25 13.23 7.83
CA ILE A 18 1.25 12.30 8.35
C ILE A 18 -0.07 13.03 8.58
N GLU A 19 -0.07 14.17 9.24
CA GLU A 19 -1.27 14.99 9.47
C GLU A 19 -1.94 15.42 8.16
N ARG A 20 -1.14 15.84 7.16
CA ARG A 20 -1.67 16.25 5.86
C ARG A 20 -2.38 15.12 5.13
N TYR A 21 -1.85 13.91 5.19
CA TYR A 21 -2.33 12.78 4.40
C TYR A 21 -3.05 11.70 5.22
N HIS A 22 -3.32 11.92 6.52
CA HIS A 22 -3.86 10.90 7.43
C HIS A 22 -5.10 10.20 6.87
N THR A 23 -6.10 10.95 6.38
CA THR A 23 -7.33 10.37 5.83
C THR A 23 -7.05 9.48 4.61
N ILE A 24 -6.06 9.85 3.79
CA ILE A 24 -5.69 9.08 2.60
C ILE A 24 -4.93 7.82 3.00
N LEU A 25 -4.02 7.94 3.98
CA LEU A 25 -3.30 6.82 4.55
C LEU A 25 -4.25 5.81 5.19
N ASP A 26 -5.27 6.27 5.92
CA ASP A 26 -6.28 5.42 6.55
C ASP A 26 -7.08 4.65 5.50
N VAL A 27 -7.56 5.32 4.44
CA VAL A 27 -8.34 4.65 3.38
C VAL A 27 -7.48 3.62 2.62
N LEU A 28 -6.22 3.95 2.31
CA LEU A 28 -5.33 3.04 1.60
C LEU A 28 -4.92 1.83 2.45
N THR A 29 -4.53 2.05 3.71
CA THR A 29 -4.16 0.95 4.62
C THR A 29 -5.37 0.10 5.00
N GLY A 30 -6.55 0.71 5.16
CA GLY A 30 -7.81 -0.01 5.33
C GLY A 30 -8.13 -0.91 4.12
N SER A 31 -7.89 -0.41 2.90
CA SER A 31 -8.06 -1.22 1.68
C SER A 31 -7.09 -2.40 1.60
N VAL A 32 -5.86 -2.27 2.13
CA VAL A 32 -4.92 -3.39 2.28
C VAL A 32 -5.45 -4.42 3.28
N VAL A 33 -6.01 -3.96 4.41
CA VAL A 33 -6.63 -4.84 5.42
C VAL A 33 -7.81 -5.59 4.82
N GLU A 34 -8.70 -4.92 4.09
CA GLU A 34 -9.82 -5.58 3.38
C GLU A 34 -9.32 -6.67 2.43
N GLU A 35 -8.28 -6.39 1.64
CA GLU A 35 -7.70 -7.39 0.75
C GLU A 35 -7.14 -8.58 1.53
N ARG A 36 -6.44 -8.33 2.65
CA ARG A 36 -5.92 -9.38 3.55
C ARG A 36 -7.04 -10.25 4.14
N MET A 37 -8.19 -9.67 4.43
CA MET A 37 -9.36 -10.40 4.91
C MET A 37 -9.98 -11.26 3.81
N SER A 38 -9.93 -10.81 2.55
CA SER A 38 -10.43 -11.56 1.39
C SER A 38 -9.45 -12.61 0.85
N SER A 39 -8.15 -12.46 1.12
CA SER A 39 -7.09 -13.32 0.59
C SER A 39 -6.11 -13.76 1.69
N SER A 40 -6.21 -15.02 2.09
CA SER A 40 -5.29 -15.64 3.07
C SER A 40 -3.86 -15.79 2.55
N TRP A 41 -3.67 -15.67 1.24
CA TRP A 41 -2.39 -15.83 0.56
C TRP A 41 -1.55 -14.56 0.56
N LEU A 42 -2.15 -13.39 0.78
CA LEU A 42 -1.44 -12.11 0.79
C LEU A 42 -0.34 -12.10 1.87
N VAL A 43 0.86 -11.68 1.49
CA VAL A 43 2.03 -11.49 2.38
C VAL A 43 2.58 -10.09 2.25
N ASP A 44 3.40 -9.68 3.22
CA ASP A 44 3.98 -8.33 3.28
C ASP A 44 4.73 -7.95 1.98
N HIS A 45 5.46 -8.92 1.41
CA HIS A 45 6.22 -8.71 0.18
C HIS A 45 5.32 -8.39 -1.02
N ASP A 46 4.12 -8.99 -1.10
CA ASP A 46 3.17 -8.69 -2.17
C ASP A 46 2.67 -7.25 -2.08
N VAL A 47 2.40 -6.76 -0.87
CA VAL A 47 1.97 -5.37 -0.64
C VAL A 47 3.05 -4.38 -1.08
N ILE A 48 4.31 -4.65 -0.71
CA ILE A 48 5.46 -3.82 -1.12
C ILE A 48 5.58 -3.75 -2.64
N GLU A 49 5.50 -4.88 -3.33
CA GLU A 49 5.60 -4.91 -4.80
C GLU A 49 4.42 -4.22 -5.49
N VAL A 50 3.22 -4.30 -4.91
CA VAL A 50 2.05 -3.56 -5.41
C VAL A 50 2.21 -2.06 -5.23
N PHE A 51 2.69 -1.58 -4.08
CA PHE A 51 2.96 -0.15 -3.88
C PHE A 51 3.99 0.38 -4.87
N LYS A 52 5.08 -0.38 -5.13
CA LYS A 52 6.07 -0.03 -6.16
C LYS A 52 5.45 0.02 -7.56
N SER A 53 4.59 -0.95 -7.89
CA SER A 53 3.90 -1.04 -9.18
C SER A 53 2.95 0.14 -9.42
N LEU A 54 2.17 0.53 -8.40
CA LEU A 54 1.33 1.73 -8.45
C LEU A 54 2.18 2.99 -8.56
N ASN A 55 3.29 3.07 -7.84
CA ASN A 55 4.20 4.22 -7.90
C ASN A 55 4.79 4.40 -9.30
N ALA A 56 5.22 3.31 -9.94
CA ALA A 56 5.68 3.31 -11.33
C ALA A 56 4.56 3.76 -12.27
N THR A 57 3.34 3.25 -12.10
CA THR A 57 2.16 3.68 -12.87
C THR A 57 1.92 5.19 -12.73
N MET A 58 1.91 5.72 -11.52
CA MET A 58 1.72 7.16 -11.27
C MET A 58 2.84 8.01 -11.86
N LYS A 59 4.09 7.53 -11.85
CA LYS A 59 5.23 8.22 -12.49
C LYS A 59 5.06 8.33 -14.00
N THR A 60 4.56 7.29 -14.67
CA THR A 60 4.24 7.38 -16.09
C THR A 60 3.12 8.38 -16.35
N LEU A 61 2.05 8.33 -15.54
CA LEU A 61 0.95 9.29 -15.64
C LEU A 61 1.45 10.74 -15.45
N SER A 62 2.35 10.96 -14.50
CA SER A 62 2.97 12.26 -14.25
C SER A 62 3.83 12.77 -15.42
N SER A 63 4.38 11.89 -16.26
CA SER A 63 5.12 12.27 -17.48
C SER A 63 4.21 12.45 -18.70
N GLY A 64 2.89 12.29 -18.54
CA GLY A 64 1.89 12.42 -19.60
C GLY A 64 1.68 11.14 -20.41
N ILE A 65 2.25 10.00 -19.99
CA ILE A 65 2.11 8.71 -20.67
C ILE A 65 1.36 7.78 -19.72
N TYR A 66 0.15 7.37 -20.07
CA TYR A 66 -0.59 6.44 -19.21
C TYR A 66 -0.20 4.99 -19.51
N TYR A 67 0.67 4.40 -18.67
CA TYR A 67 1.01 2.98 -18.72
C TYR A 67 0.89 2.33 -17.34
N GLU A 68 0.09 1.27 -17.25
CA GLU A 68 -0.03 0.49 -16.02
C GLU A 68 1.12 -0.51 -15.88
N SER A 69 1.87 -0.40 -14.79
CA SER A 69 2.91 -1.37 -14.43
C SER A 69 2.27 -2.52 -13.67
N LEU A 70 1.58 -3.42 -14.37
CA LEU A 70 0.83 -4.51 -13.74
C LEU A 70 1.77 -5.54 -13.07
N PRO A 71 1.46 -6.00 -11.84
CA PRO A 71 2.23 -7.03 -11.17
C PRO A 71 1.89 -8.44 -11.70
N GLU A 72 2.84 -9.37 -11.56
CA GLU A 72 2.79 -10.69 -12.24
C GLU A 72 1.85 -11.73 -11.59
N THR A 73 1.58 -11.65 -10.28
CA THR A 73 0.80 -12.68 -9.57
C THR A 73 -0.67 -12.28 -9.40
N PRO A 74 -1.63 -13.23 -9.42
CA PRO A 74 -3.05 -12.92 -9.22
C PRO A 74 -3.35 -12.19 -7.90
N VAL A 75 -2.66 -12.57 -6.82
CA VAL A 75 -2.80 -11.93 -5.50
C VAL A 75 -2.37 -10.46 -5.55
N ARG A 76 -1.22 -10.17 -6.18
CA ARG A 76 -0.75 -8.78 -6.36
C ARG A 76 -1.66 -7.99 -7.29
N LEU A 77 -2.14 -8.61 -8.36
CA LEU A 77 -3.01 -7.96 -9.33
C LEU A 77 -4.37 -7.57 -8.71
N SER A 78 -4.91 -8.43 -7.83
CA SER A 78 -6.13 -8.13 -7.07
C SER A 78 -5.94 -6.88 -6.19
N LEU A 79 -4.89 -6.87 -5.35
CA LEU A 79 -4.57 -5.72 -4.51
C LEU A 79 -4.28 -4.46 -5.33
N PHE A 80 -3.54 -4.59 -6.44
CA PHE A 80 -3.24 -3.48 -7.35
C PHE A 80 -4.52 -2.83 -7.85
N ARG A 81 -5.48 -3.62 -8.35
CA ARG A 81 -6.75 -3.10 -8.87
C ARG A 81 -7.58 -2.42 -7.78
N ARG A 82 -7.66 -3.01 -6.58
CA ARG A 82 -8.34 -2.39 -5.43
C ARG A 82 -7.75 -1.02 -5.12
N LEU A 83 -6.44 -0.95 -4.88
CA LEU A 83 -5.78 0.29 -4.51
C LEU A 83 -5.80 1.31 -5.64
N LYS A 84 -5.66 0.87 -6.90
CA LYS A 84 -5.80 1.75 -8.05
C LYS A 84 -7.19 2.40 -8.08
N SER A 85 -8.25 1.61 -7.88
CA SER A 85 -9.62 2.15 -7.81
C SER A 85 -9.77 3.21 -6.71
N VAL A 86 -9.13 2.99 -5.56
CA VAL A 86 -9.11 3.98 -4.47
C VAL A 86 -8.40 5.26 -4.92
N PHE A 87 -7.22 5.15 -5.54
CA PHE A 87 -6.50 6.32 -6.06
C PHE A 87 -7.30 7.05 -7.14
N ASP A 88 -7.93 6.34 -8.08
CA ASP A 88 -8.74 6.94 -9.14
C ASP A 88 -9.87 7.80 -8.55
N GLU A 89 -10.56 7.31 -7.50
CA GLU A 89 -11.56 8.09 -6.78
C GLU A 89 -10.95 9.24 -5.97
N LEU A 90 -9.80 9.02 -5.31
CA LEU A 90 -9.15 10.07 -4.53
C LEU A 90 -8.67 11.25 -5.38
N MET A 91 -8.30 10.98 -6.64
CA MET A 91 -7.77 11.92 -7.62
C MET A 91 -8.86 12.56 -8.49
N LYS A 92 -10.10 12.07 -8.40
CA LYS A 92 -11.24 12.63 -9.12
C LYS A 92 -11.64 13.98 -8.50
N PRO A 93 -11.80 15.04 -9.31
CA PRO A 93 -12.37 16.30 -8.83
C PRO A 93 -13.80 16.10 -8.35
N ASP A 94 -14.06 16.50 -7.10
CA ASP A 94 -15.40 16.54 -6.52
C ASP A 94 -15.66 17.95 -5.94
N PRO A 95 -16.51 18.76 -6.60
CA PRO A 95 -16.86 20.10 -6.13
C PRO A 95 -17.54 20.13 -4.75
N GLY A 96 -18.11 19.00 -4.30
CA GLY A 96 -18.77 18.86 -3.00
C GLY A 96 -17.87 18.29 -1.89
N ALA A 97 -16.64 17.87 -2.22
CA ALA A 97 -15.76 17.25 -1.25
C ALA A 97 -15.14 18.29 -0.30
N ALA A 98 -15.00 17.90 0.97
CA ALA A 98 -14.31 18.71 1.98
C ALA A 98 -12.81 18.88 1.71
N ARG A 99 -12.25 18.12 0.75
CA ARG A 99 -10.85 18.19 0.34
C ARG A 99 -10.73 18.33 -1.18
N ASN A 100 -9.62 18.90 -1.61
CA ASN A 100 -9.24 18.88 -3.02
C ASN A 100 -8.90 17.45 -3.49
N ALA A 101 -9.08 17.22 -4.79
CA ALA A 101 -8.59 16.01 -5.45
C ALA A 101 -7.08 15.83 -5.22
N LEU A 102 -6.68 14.59 -4.98
CA LEU A 102 -5.28 14.23 -4.81
C LEU A 102 -4.54 14.42 -6.13
N LYS A 103 -3.42 15.14 -6.12
CA LYS A 103 -2.58 15.28 -7.32
C LYS A 103 -1.75 14.03 -7.53
N VAL A 104 -1.38 13.76 -8.80
CA VAL A 104 -0.50 12.63 -9.15
C VAL A 104 0.82 12.66 -8.37
N THR A 105 1.42 13.85 -8.19
CA THR A 105 2.67 14.02 -7.43
C THR A 105 2.50 13.67 -5.95
N GLU A 106 1.36 14.02 -5.35
CA GLU A 106 1.03 13.70 -3.96
C GLU A 106 0.77 12.19 -3.80
N ALA A 107 0.11 11.56 -4.78
CA ALA A 107 -0.06 10.11 -4.81
C ALA A 107 1.28 9.35 -4.86
N ILE A 108 2.26 9.86 -5.62
CA ILE A 108 3.63 9.32 -5.66
C ILE A 108 4.29 9.41 -4.27
N GLU A 109 4.19 10.56 -3.60
CA GLU A 109 4.73 10.76 -2.25
C GLU A 109 4.11 9.81 -1.23
N VAL A 110 2.78 9.67 -1.24
CA VAL A 110 2.04 8.74 -0.37
C VAL A 110 2.46 7.29 -0.62
N LEU A 111 2.60 6.88 -1.89
CA LEU A 111 3.06 5.53 -2.24
C LEU A 111 4.50 5.26 -1.80
N ASP A 112 5.40 6.24 -1.94
CA ASP A 112 6.77 6.13 -1.44
C ASP A 112 6.78 5.97 0.09
N PHE A 113 5.97 6.75 0.81
CA PHE A 113 5.81 6.64 2.27
C PHE A 113 5.27 5.26 2.68
N LEU A 114 4.18 4.80 2.08
CA LEU A 114 3.60 3.48 2.36
C LEU A 114 4.58 2.34 2.07
N THR A 115 5.36 2.44 0.99
CA THR A 115 6.42 1.48 0.67
C THR A 115 7.49 1.44 1.76
N LEU A 116 7.94 2.61 2.22
CA LEU A 116 8.91 2.71 3.32
C LEU A 116 8.36 2.09 4.62
N MET A 117 7.13 2.44 4.99
CA MET A 117 6.48 1.91 6.19
C MET A 117 6.31 0.41 6.14
N ALA A 118 5.87 -0.14 5.00
CA ALA A 118 5.79 -1.57 4.80
C ALA A 118 7.17 -2.24 4.92
N LEU A 119 8.21 -1.69 4.30
CA LEU A 119 9.58 -2.24 4.40
C LEU A 119 10.10 -2.25 5.85
N MET A 120 9.89 -1.17 6.60
CA MET A 120 10.33 -1.07 8.01
C MET A 120 9.53 -2.01 8.93
N ASN A 121 8.27 -2.29 8.58
CA ASN A 121 7.36 -3.11 9.38
C ASN A 121 7.20 -4.55 8.87
N SER A 122 7.98 -4.95 7.85
CA SER A 122 8.03 -6.33 7.37
C SER A 122 9.15 -7.13 8.03
N SER A 123 9.06 -8.46 7.98
CA SER A 123 10.20 -9.34 8.26
C SER A 123 10.94 -9.69 6.97
N VAL A 124 12.21 -10.05 7.07
CA VAL A 124 12.99 -10.61 5.94
C VAL A 124 12.50 -12.00 5.50
N ARG A 125 11.62 -12.64 6.28
CA ARG A 125 11.05 -13.95 5.95
C ARG A 125 10.10 -13.84 4.74
N PRO A 126 10.25 -14.68 3.69
CA PRO A 126 9.48 -14.55 2.45
C PRO A 126 7.95 -14.60 2.61
N LYS A 127 7.45 -15.30 3.64
CA LYS A 127 6.00 -15.46 3.92
C LYS A 127 5.53 -14.64 5.13
N SER A 128 6.29 -13.60 5.50
CA SER A 128 5.93 -12.68 6.59
C SER A 128 4.59 -12.01 6.33
N ARG A 129 3.84 -11.82 7.42
CA ARG A 129 2.62 -11.02 7.49
C ARG A 129 2.70 -9.99 8.61
N ARG A 130 3.90 -9.68 9.11
CA ARG A 130 4.08 -8.80 10.27
C ARG A 130 3.50 -7.41 10.02
N TYR A 131 3.73 -6.86 8.82
CA TYR A 131 3.14 -5.58 8.45
C TYR A 131 1.62 -5.68 8.35
N LEU A 132 1.13 -6.72 7.66
CA LEU A 132 -0.31 -6.97 7.52
C LEU A 132 -1.03 -7.19 8.85
N ASP A 133 -0.42 -7.94 9.77
CA ASP A 133 -0.95 -8.20 11.11
C ASP A 133 -0.95 -6.91 11.93
N SER A 134 0.09 -6.08 11.84
CA SER A 134 0.11 -4.76 12.50
C SER A 134 -0.96 -3.82 11.96
N LEU A 135 -1.26 -3.86 10.66
CA LEU A 135 -2.38 -3.10 10.11
C LEU A 135 -3.71 -3.64 10.65
N ALA A 136 -3.91 -4.96 10.63
CA ALA A 136 -5.14 -5.58 11.15
C ALA A 136 -5.38 -5.20 12.62
N GLU A 137 -4.34 -5.22 13.46
CA GLU A 137 -4.38 -4.78 14.85
C GLU A 137 -4.80 -3.31 14.98
N ASN A 138 -4.22 -2.40 14.19
CA ASN A 138 -4.60 -0.97 14.18
C ASN A 138 -6.07 -0.74 13.80
N PHE A 139 -6.63 -1.61 12.94
CA PHE A 139 -8.04 -1.58 12.55
C PHE A 139 -8.95 -2.41 13.49
N GLY A 140 -8.40 -3.04 14.52
CA GLY A 140 -9.15 -3.85 15.49
C GLY A 140 -9.77 -5.12 14.89
N VAL A 141 -9.18 -5.67 13.81
CA VAL A 141 -9.70 -6.87 13.14
C VAL A 141 -8.75 -8.06 13.35
N VAL A 142 -9.35 -9.25 13.46
CA VAL A 142 -8.58 -10.50 13.58
C VAL A 142 -8.48 -11.13 12.19
N PRO A 143 -7.27 -11.26 11.62
CA PRO A 143 -7.10 -11.84 10.30
C PRO A 143 -7.46 -13.33 10.30
N PRO A 144 -7.96 -13.88 9.18
CA PRO A 144 -8.34 -15.29 9.11
C PRO A 144 -7.13 -16.18 9.42
N ALA A 145 -7.34 -17.11 10.36
CA ALA A 145 -6.35 -18.13 10.70
C ALA A 145 -6.03 -18.96 9.44
N GLN A 146 -4.75 -19.22 9.22
CA GLN A 146 -4.38 -20.17 8.17
C GLN A 146 -4.81 -21.55 8.64
N SER A 147 -5.54 -22.28 7.79
CA SER A 147 -5.66 -23.72 7.91
C SER A 147 -4.26 -24.30 7.83
N SER A 148 -3.65 -24.55 8.99
CA SER A 148 -2.44 -25.34 9.10
C SER A 148 -2.75 -26.67 8.44
N GLY A 149 -2.21 -26.89 7.24
CA GLY A 149 -2.23 -28.19 6.61
C GLY A 149 -1.48 -29.14 7.54
N ILE A 150 -2.22 -29.89 8.35
CA ILE A 150 -1.68 -31.05 9.03
C ILE A 150 -1.19 -31.95 7.89
N ILE A 151 0.12 -32.10 7.75
CA ILE A 151 0.68 -33.22 7.01
C ILE A 151 0.39 -34.43 7.90
N LEU A 152 -0.72 -35.09 7.63
CA LEU A 152 -0.98 -36.40 8.22
C LEU A 152 0.04 -37.38 7.60
N PRO A 153 0.74 -38.18 8.43
CA PRO A 153 1.73 -39.16 7.97
C PRO A 153 1.11 -40.26 7.11
#